data_AF-A0A1Y2EUW5-F1
#
_entry.id   AF-A0A1Y2EUW5-F1
#
_cell.length_a   1.000
_cell.length_b   1.000
_cell.length_c   1.000
_cell.angle_alpha   90.00
_cell.angle_beta   90.00
_cell.angle_gamma   90.00
#
_symmetry.space_group_name_H-M   'P 1'
#
loop_
_entity.id
_entity.type
_entity.pdbx_description
1 polymer ?
#
loop_
_entity_poly.entity_id
_entity_poly.type
_entity_poly.pdbx_seq_one_letter_code
_entity_poly.pdbx_strand_id
1 'polypeptide(L)'
;MAKTPATPPRRSASTSLASPAPRGPLPSTSETSYHKRLRSILLDHKKCRKEWNELVIRGCLARTRAAIELWSDIENGLKVVNSKKGGQSSAVRAGYLFAQSARLSEQLATINAVVSSLTDLVATMSQLAERAEALTVEAAKTRGTVFAFRDPLWVTWPLARFADGLQDQTTPYLHSLALIRSLLDTLTTFPPLPSSTSPASSDPTASTPPEEDKARPRPKPEELQAAMSLLAVQPLIPGKGGEGPEAWEEVMSVEVGGWNEGR
;
A
#
# COMPACT_ATOMS: atom_id res chain seq x y z
N MET A 1 92.89 11.63 34.54
CA MET A 1 91.43 11.37 34.61
C MET A 1 90.69 12.65 34.24
N ALA A 2 90.11 12.71 33.04
CA ALA A 2 89.10 13.68 32.64
C ALA A 2 88.43 13.14 31.37
N LYS A 3 87.13 12.84 31.42
CA LYS A 3 86.35 12.44 30.24
C LYS A 3 84.99 13.14 30.29
N THR A 4 84.76 13.95 29.26
CA THR A 4 83.58 14.75 28.94
C THR A 4 82.38 13.88 28.54
N PRO A 5 81.13 14.42 28.61
CA PRO A 5 79.91 13.68 28.36
C PRO A 5 79.56 13.66 26.87
N ALA A 6 79.06 12.52 26.37
CA ALA A 6 78.51 12.39 25.03
C ALA A 6 76.97 12.32 25.08
N THR A 7 76.33 13.26 24.41
CA THR A 7 74.89 13.39 24.18
C THR A 7 74.33 12.22 23.37
N PRO A 8 73.17 11.64 23.71
CA PRO A 8 72.48 10.69 22.83
C PRO A 8 71.56 11.43 21.83
N PRO A 9 71.39 10.89 20.59
CA PRO A 9 70.55 11.51 19.58
C PRO A 9 69.06 11.31 19.88
N ARG A 10 68.31 12.40 19.74
CA ARG A 10 66.85 12.51 19.81
C ARG A 10 66.23 11.73 18.65
N ARG A 11 65.59 10.58 18.93
CA ARG A 11 64.74 9.88 17.95
C ARG A 11 63.44 10.64 17.79
N SER A 12 63.23 11.21 16.60
CA SER A 12 61.94 11.73 16.15
C SER A 12 60.99 10.54 15.96
N ALA A 13 60.11 10.29 16.92
CA ALA A 13 58.98 9.41 16.72
C ALA A 13 57.99 10.11 15.79
N SER A 14 58.01 9.76 14.50
CA SER A 14 56.91 10.06 13.59
C SER A 14 55.73 9.17 13.98
N THR A 15 54.91 9.66 14.90
CA THR A 15 53.59 9.10 15.15
C THR A 15 52.78 9.30 13.88
N SER A 16 52.74 8.26 13.02
CA SER A 16 51.77 8.22 11.94
C SER A 16 50.40 8.18 12.59
N LEU A 17 49.74 9.35 12.63
CA LEU A 17 48.31 9.45 12.90
C LEU A 17 47.63 8.54 11.88
N ALA A 18 47.19 7.38 12.35
CA ALA A 18 46.29 6.51 11.60
C ALA A 18 45.08 7.38 11.24
N SER A 19 44.94 7.66 9.95
CA SER A 19 43.80 8.42 9.44
C SER A 19 42.53 7.73 9.92
N PRO A 20 41.59 8.44 10.57
CA PRO A 20 40.34 7.82 10.99
C PRO A 20 39.65 7.26 9.75
N ALA A 21 39.33 5.96 9.79
CA ALA A 21 38.58 5.32 8.72
C ALA A 21 37.33 6.17 8.41
N PRO A 22 37.08 6.51 7.13
CA PRO A 22 35.96 7.38 6.77
C PRO A 22 34.67 6.71 7.25
N ARG A 23 34.05 7.31 8.28
CA ARG A 23 32.70 6.94 8.72
C ARG A 23 31.74 7.60 7.73
N GLY A 24 31.31 6.83 6.74
CA GLY A 24 30.36 7.27 5.72
C GLY A 24 30.09 6.14 4.73
N PRO A 25 29.00 6.25 3.95
CA PRO A 25 28.71 5.28 2.90
C PRO A 25 29.90 5.15 1.95
N LEU A 26 30.19 3.89 1.56
CA LEU A 26 31.19 3.57 0.55
C LEU A 26 30.98 4.49 -0.68
N PRO A 27 32.04 5.14 -1.20
CA PRO A 27 31.89 6.01 -2.38
C PRO A 27 31.33 5.20 -3.55
N SER A 28 30.44 5.79 -4.35
CA SER A 28 29.70 5.10 -5.43
C SER A 28 30.61 4.41 -6.47
N THR A 29 31.88 4.79 -6.54
CA THR A 29 32.93 4.18 -7.36
C THR A 29 33.36 2.79 -6.88
N SER A 30 33.07 2.43 -5.63
CA SER A 30 33.40 1.12 -5.02
C SER A 30 32.25 0.11 -5.08
N GLU A 31 31.08 0.51 -5.58
CA GLU A 31 29.90 -0.33 -5.63
C GLU A 31 29.97 -1.42 -6.69
N THR A 32 29.66 -2.65 -6.27
CA THR A 32 29.49 -3.77 -7.20
C THR A 32 28.15 -3.68 -7.95
N SER A 33 27.98 -4.51 -8.99
CA SER A 33 26.70 -4.65 -9.69
C SER A 33 25.54 -5.02 -8.76
N TYR A 34 25.80 -5.81 -7.71
CA TYR A 34 24.79 -6.21 -6.72
C TYR A 34 24.26 -5.02 -5.92
N HIS A 35 25.12 -4.08 -5.54
CA HIS A 35 24.70 -2.85 -4.84
C HIS A 35 23.75 -2.03 -5.70
N LYS A 36 24.11 -1.80 -6.97
CA LYS A 36 23.32 -1.00 -7.90
C LYS A 36 21.95 -1.63 -8.19
N ARG A 37 21.92 -2.95 -8.43
CA ARG A 37 20.68 -3.69 -8.65
C ARG A 37 19.78 -3.65 -7.41
N LEU A 38 20.34 -3.92 -6.23
CA LEU A 38 19.59 -3.86 -4.99
C LEU A 38 19.02 -2.45 -4.78
N ARG A 39 19.84 -1.40 -4.89
CA ARG A 39 19.37 0.00 -4.78
C ARG A 39 18.17 0.28 -5.68
N SER A 40 18.20 -0.15 -6.95
CA SER A 40 17.06 0.02 -7.85
C SER A 40 15.80 -0.63 -7.29
N ILE A 41 15.88 -1.89 -6.86
CA ILE A 41 14.76 -2.63 -6.28
C ILE A 41 14.18 -1.91 -5.05
N LEU A 42 15.06 -1.41 -4.17
CA LEU A 42 14.68 -0.68 -2.96
C LEU A 42 13.95 0.64 -3.27
N LEU A 43 14.44 1.39 -4.27
CA LEU A 43 13.83 2.65 -4.69
C LEU A 43 12.46 2.41 -5.35
N ASP A 44 12.36 1.40 -6.20
CA ASP A 44 11.10 1.02 -6.86
C ASP A 44 10.06 0.56 -5.82
N HIS A 45 10.49 -0.23 -4.82
CA HIS A 45 9.61 -0.66 -3.73
C HIS A 45 9.06 0.51 -2.94
N LYS A 46 9.91 1.47 -2.55
CA LYS A 46 9.48 2.72 -1.89
C LYS A 46 8.50 3.51 -2.75
N LYS A 47 8.74 3.59 -4.06
CA LYS A 47 7.82 4.28 -4.99
C LYS A 47 6.44 3.63 -4.97
N CYS A 48 6.37 2.31 -5.09
CA CYS A 48 5.10 1.56 -5.00
C CYS A 48 4.39 1.84 -3.67
N ARG A 49 5.12 1.91 -2.54
CA ARG A 49 4.53 2.17 -1.21
C ARG A 49 3.90 3.56 -1.11
N LYS A 50 4.54 4.57 -1.71
CA LYS A 50 3.99 5.92 -1.79
C LYS A 50 2.74 5.96 -2.68
N GLU A 51 2.80 5.32 -3.85
CA GLU A 51 1.66 5.24 -4.77
C GLU A 51 0.45 4.52 -4.13
N TRP A 52 0.70 3.47 -3.35
CA TRP A 52 -0.33 2.78 -2.56
C TRP A 52 -1.03 3.75 -1.60
N ASN A 53 -0.26 4.49 -0.78
CA ASN A 53 -0.83 5.43 0.19
C ASN A 53 -1.69 6.51 -0.49
N GLU A 54 -1.21 7.05 -1.61
CA GLU A 54 -1.96 8.04 -2.40
C GLU A 54 -3.27 7.46 -2.97
N LEU A 55 -3.24 6.22 -3.50
CA LEU A 55 -4.43 5.56 -4.02
C LEU A 55 -5.44 5.20 -2.93
N VAL A 56 -5.00 4.79 -1.74
CA VAL A 56 -5.92 4.49 -0.63
C VAL A 56 -6.62 5.75 -0.16
N ILE A 57 -5.87 6.83 0.10
CA ILE A 57 -6.41 8.07 0.68
C ILE A 57 -7.24 8.85 -0.35
N ARG A 58 -6.68 9.13 -1.53
CA ARG A 58 -7.36 9.97 -2.54
C ARG A 58 -8.24 9.17 -3.49
N GLY A 59 -7.88 7.93 -3.77
CA GLY A 59 -8.65 7.06 -4.68
C GLY A 59 -9.79 6.37 -3.95
N CYS A 60 -9.46 5.48 -3.03
CA CYS A 60 -10.44 4.57 -2.41
C CYS A 60 -11.38 5.30 -1.46
N LEU A 61 -10.84 5.94 -0.41
CA LEU A 61 -11.65 6.55 0.66
C LEU A 61 -12.61 7.63 0.11
N ALA A 62 -12.10 8.53 -0.73
CA ALA A 62 -12.89 9.62 -1.29
C ALA A 62 -14.03 9.12 -2.18
N ARG A 63 -13.78 8.10 -3.04
CA ARG A 63 -14.80 7.54 -3.93
C ARG A 63 -15.85 6.73 -3.18
N THR A 64 -15.43 5.94 -2.19
CA THR A 64 -16.37 5.17 -1.35
C THR A 64 -17.30 6.11 -0.58
N ARG A 65 -16.77 7.20 -0.02
CA ARG A 65 -17.58 8.23 0.62
C ARG A 65 -18.59 8.85 -0.35
N ALA A 66 -18.15 9.22 -1.55
CA ALA A 66 -19.04 9.79 -2.58
C ALA A 66 -20.16 8.81 -2.98
N ALA A 67 -19.86 7.51 -3.08
CA ALA A 67 -20.87 6.49 -3.37
C ALA A 67 -21.93 6.36 -2.26
N ILE A 68 -21.51 6.42 -0.99
CA ILE A 68 -22.41 6.38 0.17
C ILE A 68 -23.30 7.64 0.23
N GLU A 69 -22.72 8.81 0.02
CA GLU A 69 -23.44 10.09 -0.03
C GLU A 69 -24.47 10.08 -1.18
N LEU A 70 -24.07 9.61 -2.37
CA LEU A 70 -24.96 9.42 -3.51
C LEU A 70 -26.12 8.47 -3.18
N TRP A 71 -25.86 7.35 -2.51
CA TRP A 71 -26.92 6.43 -2.10
C TRP A 71 -27.91 7.06 -1.11
N SER A 72 -27.39 7.81 -0.12
CA SER A 72 -28.23 8.56 0.83
C SER A 72 -29.14 9.57 0.11
N ASP A 73 -28.61 10.26 -0.91
CA ASP A 73 -29.39 11.18 -1.74
C ASP A 73 -30.49 10.47 -2.53
N ILE A 74 -30.21 9.27 -3.05
CA ILE A 74 -31.20 8.43 -3.74
C ILE A 74 -32.33 8.03 -2.79
N GLU A 75 -32.01 7.59 -1.57
CA GLU A 75 -33.02 7.22 -0.56
C GLU A 75 -33.90 8.40 -0.15
N ASN A 76 -33.29 9.57 0.05
CA ASN A 76 -34.03 10.79 0.38
C ASN A 76 -34.89 11.25 -0.79
N GLY A 77 -34.37 11.21 -2.01
CA GLY A 77 -35.12 11.51 -3.24
C GLY A 77 -36.33 10.57 -3.40
N LEU A 78 -36.16 9.27 -3.16
CA LEU A 78 -37.24 8.30 -3.21
C LEU A 78 -38.34 8.56 -2.18
N LYS A 79 -38.00 8.96 -0.96
CA LYS A 79 -38.99 9.34 0.06
C LYS A 79 -39.83 10.54 -0.39
N VAL A 80 -39.20 11.55 -1.00
CA VAL A 80 -39.90 12.73 -1.52
C VAL A 80 -40.82 12.37 -2.70
N VAL A 81 -40.33 11.55 -3.64
CA VAL A 81 -41.12 11.09 -4.79
C VAL A 81 -42.33 10.27 -4.33
N ASN A 82 -42.15 9.35 -3.38
CA ASN A 82 -43.24 8.53 -2.85
C ASN A 82 -44.27 9.32 -2.04
N SER A 83 -43.88 10.44 -1.44
CA SER A 83 -44.79 11.31 -0.66
C SER A 83 -45.70 12.16 -1.55
N LYS A 84 -45.33 12.40 -2.81
CA LYS A 84 -46.16 13.15 -3.77
C LYS A 84 -47.27 12.28 -4.34
N LYS A 85 -48.46 12.31 -3.72
CA LYS A 85 -49.71 11.73 -4.24
C LYS A 85 -50.20 12.48 -5.49
N GLY A 86 -49.64 12.20 -6.67
CA GLY A 86 -50.10 12.78 -7.94
C GLY A 86 -49.70 11.93 -9.14
N GLY A 87 -50.67 11.58 -9.99
CA GLY A 87 -50.59 10.56 -11.06
C GLY A 87 -49.56 10.75 -12.19
N GLN A 88 -48.70 11.77 -12.15
CA GLN A 88 -47.55 11.92 -13.06
C GLN A 88 -46.27 11.23 -12.53
N SER A 89 -46.36 10.55 -11.39
CA SER A 89 -45.20 10.08 -10.61
C SER A 89 -44.41 8.92 -11.23
N SER A 90 -44.97 8.07 -12.11
CA SER A 90 -44.29 6.81 -12.50
C SER A 90 -43.15 7.02 -13.50
N ALA A 91 -43.39 7.77 -14.58
CA ALA A 91 -42.37 8.02 -15.61
C ALA A 91 -41.21 8.87 -15.09
N VAL A 92 -41.51 9.92 -14.30
CA VAL A 92 -40.49 10.77 -13.66
C VAL A 92 -39.67 9.98 -12.64
N ARG A 93 -40.32 9.10 -11.85
CA ARG A 93 -39.63 8.20 -10.91
C ARG A 93 -38.72 7.21 -11.63
N ALA A 94 -39.20 6.59 -12.71
CA ALA A 94 -38.41 5.65 -13.50
C ALA A 94 -37.18 6.33 -14.12
N GLY A 95 -37.34 7.52 -14.69
CA GLY A 95 -36.24 8.31 -15.23
C GLY A 95 -35.21 8.72 -14.17
N TYR A 96 -35.67 9.16 -12.99
CA TYR A 96 -34.78 9.46 -11.87
C TYR A 96 -34.01 8.22 -11.37
N LEU A 97 -34.71 7.11 -11.16
CA LEU A 97 -34.08 5.86 -10.71
C LEU A 97 -33.04 5.35 -11.70
N PHE A 98 -33.34 5.39 -12.99
CA PHE A 98 -32.41 5.00 -14.04
C PHE A 98 -31.15 5.88 -14.07
N ALA A 99 -31.33 7.21 -14.00
CA ALA A 99 -30.21 8.14 -13.97
C ALA A 99 -29.33 7.94 -12.73
N GLN A 100 -29.95 7.70 -11.57
CA GLN A 100 -29.23 7.47 -10.33
C GLN A 100 -28.54 6.10 -10.29
N SER A 101 -29.19 5.05 -10.80
CA SER A 101 -28.56 3.72 -10.90
C SER A 101 -27.34 3.75 -11.81
N ALA A 102 -27.40 4.51 -12.91
CA ALA A 102 -26.26 4.69 -13.81
C ALA A 102 -25.09 5.43 -13.14
N ARG A 103 -25.37 6.47 -12.35
CA ARG A 103 -24.33 7.17 -11.57
C ARG A 103 -23.71 6.29 -10.50
N LEU A 104 -24.52 5.50 -9.80
CA LEU A 104 -24.03 4.60 -8.76
C LEU A 104 -23.17 3.49 -9.36
N SER A 105 -23.59 2.89 -10.48
CA SER A 105 -22.80 1.86 -11.17
C SER A 105 -21.48 2.41 -11.71
N GLU A 106 -21.46 3.65 -12.20
CA GLU A 106 -20.23 4.35 -12.58
C GLU A 106 -19.29 4.53 -11.38
N GLN A 107 -19.80 5.00 -10.23
CA GLN A 107 -18.98 5.13 -9.02
C GLN A 107 -18.40 3.78 -8.57
N LEU A 108 -19.22 2.73 -8.55
CA LEU A 108 -18.76 1.37 -8.24
C LEU A 108 -17.68 0.88 -9.20
N ALA A 109 -17.85 1.11 -10.51
CA ALA A 109 -16.82 0.76 -11.50
C ALA A 109 -15.50 1.47 -11.22
N THR A 110 -15.53 2.74 -10.82
CA THR A 110 -14.31 3.48 -10.47
C THR A 110 -13.66 2.99 -9.17
N ILE A 111 -14.45 2.59 -8.17
CA ILE A 111 -13.93 1.97 -6.93
C ILE A 111 -13.24 0.65 -7.26
N ASN A 112 -13.87 -0.20 -8.08
CA ASN A 112 -13.29 -1.47 -8.52
C ASN A 112 -11.99 -1.27 -9.32
N ALA A 113 -11.92 -0.23 -10.16
CA ALA A 113 -10.69 0.12 -10.87
C ALA A 113 -9.56 0.48 -9.89
N VAL A 114 -9.85 1.26 -8.83
CA VAL A 114 -8.86 1.58 -7.78
C VAL A 114 -8.40 0.31 -7.05
N VAL A 115 -9.32 -0.60 -6.70
CA VAL A 115 -8.96 -1.88 -6.07
C VAL A 115 -8.08 -2.74 -6.98
N SER A 116 -8.35 -2.76 -8.29
CA SER A 116 -7.48 -3.42 -9.27
C SER A 116 -6.07 -2.82 -9.25
N SER A 117 -5.95 -1.49 -9.31
CA SER A 117 -4.65 -0.81 -9.25
C SER A 117 -3.90 -1.06 -7.95
N LEU A 118 -4.60 -1.11 -6.81
CA LEU A 118 -4.01 -1.51 -5.52
C LEU A 118 -3.49 -2.95 -5.57
N THR A 119 -4.26 -3.86 -6.17
CA THR A 119 -3.85 -5.26 -6.36
C THR A 119 -2.56 -5.36 -7.17
N ASP A 120 -2.47 -4.61 -8.27
CA ASP A 120 -1.30 -4.57 -9.15
C ASP A 120 -0.06 -4.02 -8.43
N LEU A 121 -0.24 -2.98 -7.60
CA LEU A 121 0.85 -2.42 -6.79
C LEU A 121 1.40 -3.44 -5.79
N VAL A 122 0.52 -4.17 -5.08
CA VAL A 122 0.94 -5.19 -4.12
C VAL A 122 1.64 -6.36 -4.81
N ALA A 123 1.12 -6.80 -5.96
CA ALA A 123 1.79 -7.81 -6.78
C ALA A 123 3.18 -7.34 -7.21
N THR A 124 3.32 -6.06 -7.59
CA THR A 124 4.62 -5.47 -7.94
C THR A 124 5.57 -5.43 -6.75
N MET A 125 5.12 -5.04 -5.56
CA MET A 125 5.94 -5.07 -4.34
C MET A 125 6.45 -6.48 -4.03
N SER A 126 5.56 -7.50 -4.12
CA SER A 126 5.95 -8.90 -3.92
C SER A 126 6.99 -9.35 -4.94
N GLN A 127 6.82 -9.01 -6.22
CA GLN A 127 7.82 -9.32 -7.26
C GLN A 127 9.17 -8.63 -7.00
N LEU A 128 9.18 -7.42 -6.44
CA LEU A 128 10.41 -6.73 -6.06
C LEU A 128 11.11 -7.42 -4.88
N ALA A 129 10.35 -7.91 -3.89
CA ALA A 129 10.89 -8.69 -2.79
C ALA A 129 11.50 -10.02 -3.28
N GLU A 130 10.78 -10.77 -4.12
CA GLU A 130 11.28 -12.01 -4.75
C GLU A 130 12.56 -11.76 -5.58
N ARG A 131 12.61 -10.63 -6.30
CA ARG A 131 13.82 -10.23 -7.04
C ARG A 131 15.01 -9.95 -6.13
N ALA A 132 14.80 -9.38 -4.94
CA ALA A 132 15.86 -9.15 -3.96
C ALA A 132 16.38 -10.49 -3.37
N GLU A 133 15.49 -11.44 -3.10
CA GLU A 133 15.86 -12.79 -2.69
C GLU A 133 16.66 -13.52 -3.78
N ALA A 134 16.19 -13.47 -5.02
CA ALA A 134 16.89 -14.05 -6.17
C ALA A 134 18.29 -13.45 -6.35
N LEU A 135 18.43 -12.13 -6.16
CA LEU A 135 19.72 -11.43 -6.19
C LEU A 135 20.65 -11.92 -5.08
N THR A 136 20.11 -12.21 -3.88
CA THR A 136 20.86 -12.78 -2.76
C THR A 136 21.41 -14.17 -3.11
N VAL A 137 20.59 -15.01 -3.72
CA VAL A 137 21.00 -16.36 -4.17
C VAL A 137 22.04 -16.28 -5.30
N GLU A 138 21.88 -15.37 -6.25
CA GLU A 138 22.86 -15.11 -7.32
C GLU A 138 24.21 -14.66 -6.74
N ALA A 139 24.18 -13.72 -5.81
CA ALA A 139 25.37 -13.22 -5.13
C ALA A 139 26.07 -14.34 -4.33
N ALA A 140 25.32 -15.16 -3.60
CA ALA A 140 25.87 -16.28 -2.85
C ALA A 140 26.58 -17.30 -3.76
N LYS A 141 26.02 -17.58 -4.95
CA LYS A 141 26.61 -18.50 -5.93
C LYS A 141 27.88 -17.95 -6.59
N THR A 142 27.93 -16.65 -6.85
CA THR A 142 29.01 -16.04 -7.65
C THR A 142 30.14 -15.44 -6.82
N ARG A 143 29.83 -14.90 -5.63
CA ARG A 143 30.77 -14.24 -4.72
C ARG A 143 30.96 -14.97 -3.40
N GLY A 144 30.17 -16.02 -3.16
CA GLY A 144 30.21 -16.81 -1.94
C GLY A 144 29.16 -16.38 -0.90
N THR A 145 28.88 -17.27 0.05
CA THR A 145 27.88 -17.06 1.10
C THR A 145 28.28 -15.96 2.09
N VAL A 146 29.59 -15.79 2.35
CA VAL A 146 30.08 -14.72 3.23
C VAL A 146 29.67 -13.35 2.68
N PHE A 147 29.85 -13.13 1.37
CA PHE A 147 29.45 -11.89 0.71
C PHE A 147 27.94 -11.62 0.82
N ALA A 148 27.10 -12.63 0.58
CA ALA A 148 25.66 -12.43 0.56
C ALA A 148 25.03 -12.27 1.96
N PHE A 149 25.58 -12.93 2.97
CA PHE A 149 24.94 -13.07 4.29
C PHE A 149 25.68 -12.38 5.44
N ARG A 150 26.95 -12.03 5.29
CA ARG A 150 27.77 -11.48 6.40
C ARG A 150 28.40 -10.15 6.05
N ASP A 151 28.89 -9.99 4.82
CA ASP A 151 29.56 -8.76 4.42
C ASP A 151 28.54 -7.63 4.24
N PRO A 152 28.75 -6.46 4.86
CA PRO A 152 27.89 -5.32 4.65
C PRO A 152 28.03 -4.82 3.20
N LEU A 153 26.91 -4.49 2.56
CA LEU A 153 26.93 -3.89 1.23
C LEU A 153 27.43 -2.44 1.31
N TRP A 154 26.75 -1.59 2.08
CA TRP A 154 27.13 -0.19 2.20
C TRP A 154 27.78 0.13 3.54
N VAL A 155 27.02 0.12 4.63
CA VAL A 155 27.55 0.50 5.94
C VAL A 155 27.40 -0.64 6.94
N THR A 156 26.18 -1.11 7.20
CA THR A 156 25.92 -2.07 8.29
C THR A 156 25.25 -3.36 7.86
N TRP A 157 24.45 -3.38 6.79
CA TRP A 157 23.60 -4.55 6.48
C TRP A 157 24.11 -5.39 5.32
N PRO A 158 24.08 -6.74 5.44
CA PRO A 158 24.34 -7.63 4.33
C PRO A 158 23.15 -7.68 3.36
N LEU A 159 23.41 -8.15 2.13
CA LEU A 159 22.42 -8.26 1.06
C LEU A 159 21.16 -9.03 1.49
N ALA A 160 21.35 -10.19 2.14
CA ALA A 160 20.24 -11.01 2.61
C ALA A 160 19.32 -10.25 3.57
N ARG A 161 19.89 -9.41 4.45
CA ARG A 161 19.09 -8.65 5.41
C ARG A 161 18.15 -7.69 4.69
N PHE A 162 18.63 -7.03 3.62
CA PHE A 162 17.78 -6.15 2.82
C PHE A 162 16.62 -6.88 2.14
N ALA A 163 16.85 -8.09 1.65
CA ALA A 163 15.80 -8.93 1.06
C ALA A 163 14.74 -9.31 2.11
N ASP A 164 15.16 -9.79 3.28
CA ASP A 164 14.25 -10.13 4.38
C ASP A 164 13.37 -8.93 4.77
N GLY A 165 13.99 -7.75 4.93
CA GLY A 165 13.23 -6.56 5.28
C GLY A 165 12.27 -6.12 4.17
N LEU A 166 12.59 -6.30 2.89
CA LEU A 166 11.63 -6.02 1.82
C LEU A 166 10.39 -6.90 1.91
N GLN A 167 10.58 -8.17 2.27
CA GLN A 167 9.48 -9.10 2.48
C GLN A 167 8.63 -8.67 3.68
N ASP A 168 9.27 -8.38 4.82
CA ASP A 168 8.61 -7.90 6.04
C ASP A 168 7.84 -6.60 5.79
N GLN A 169 8.38 -5.71 4.95
CA GLN A 169 7.71 -4.47 4.56
C GLN A 169 6.54 -4.68 3.60
N THR A 170 6.49 -5.78 2.86
CA THR A 170 5.43 -6.07 1.88
C THR A 170 4.21 -6.72 2.52
N THR A 171 4.39 -7.55 3.56
CA THR A 171 3.31 -8.26 4.25
C THR A 171 2.18 -7.36 4.76
N PRO A 172 2.43 -6.19 5.38
CA PRO A 172 1.35 -5.30 5.83
C PRO A 172 0.45 -4.80 4.68
N TYR A 173 1.00 -4.61 3.48
CA TYR A 173 0.23 -4.17 2.31
C TYR A 173 -0.69 -5.29 1.79
N LEU A 174 -0.25 -6.55 1.83
CA LEU A 174 -1.09 -7.71 1.51
C LEU A 174 -2.29 -7.80 2.48
N HIS A 175 -2.05 -7.65 3.77
CA HIS A 175 -3.10 -7.67 4.78
C HIS A 175 -4.05 -6.48 4.63
N SER A 176 -3.52 -5.28 4.37
CA SER A 176 -4.33 -4.09 4.14
C SER A 176 -5.20 -4.23 2.88
N LEU A 177 -4.69 -4.82 1.79
CA LEU A 177 -5.50 -5.07 0.59
C LEU A 177 -6.70 -6.00 0.89
N ALA A 178 -6.47 -7.08 1.62
CA ALA A 178 -7.53 -8.01 2.01
C ALA A 178 -8.60 -7.32 2.87
N LEU A 179 -8.17 -6.46 3.79
CA LEU A 179 -9.04 -5.69 4.65
C LEU A 179 -9.85 -4.64 3.86
N ILE A 180 -9.21 -3.90 2.94
CA ILE A 180 -9.89 -2.94 2.06
C ILE A 180 -10.99 -3.63 1.25
N ARG A 181 -10.71 -4.81 0.68
CA ARG A 181 -11.71 -5.58 -0.07
C ARG A 181 -12.92 -5.95 0.80
N SER A 182 -12.70 -6.46 2.01
CA SER A 182 -13.81 -6.84 2.90
C SER A 182 -14.64 -5.63 3.37
N LEU A 183 -14.00 -4.48 3.62
CA LEU A 183 -14.70 -3.24 3.93
C LEU A 183 -15.49 -2.73 2.74
N LEU A 184 -14.93 -2.76 1.54
CA LEU A 184 -15.62 -2.30 0.34
C LEU A 184 -16.82 -3.18 0.02
N ASP A 185 -16.73 -4.49 0.19
CA ASP A 185 -17.89 -5.38 0.04
C ASP A 185 -19.02 -4.95 0.97
N THR A 186 -18.70 -4.56 2.21
CA THR A 186 -19.69 -4.07 3.18
C THR A 186 -20.26 -2.71 2.78
N LEU A 187 -19.39 -1.77 2.39
CA LEU A 187 -19.75 -0.38 2.11
C LEU A 187 -20.46 -0.18 0.76
N THR A 188 -20.22 -1.09 -0.19
CA THR A 188 -20.81 -1.06 -1.54
C THR A 188 -21.99 -2.01 -1.72
N THR A 189 -22.41 -2.69 -0.64
CA THR A 189 -23.67 -3.45 -0.63
C THR A 189 -24.85 -2.48 -0.59
N PHE A 190 -25.39 -2.18 -1.77
CA PHE A 190 -26.59 -1.36 -1.94
C PHE A 190 -27.82 -2.25 -2.18
N PRO A 191 -28.96 -2.00 -1.50
CA PRO A 191 -30.22 -2.65 -1.82
C PRO A 191 -30.59 -2.49 -3.29
N PRO A 192 -31.24 -3.48 -3.92
CA PRO A 192 -31.79 -3.28 -5.25
C PRO A 192 -32.78 -2.12 -5.22
N LEU A 193 -32.63 -1.20 -6.16
CA LEU A 193 -33.59 -0.10 -6.32
C LEU A 193 -34.97 -0.70 -6.64
N PRO A 194 -36.07 -0.11 -6.14
CA PRO A 194 -37.40 -0.63 -6.40
C PRO A 194 -37.68 -0.55 -7.90
N SER A 195 -37.57 -1.69 -8.58
CA SER A 195 -38.00 -1.85 -9.97
C SER A 195 -39.48 -1.49 -10.06
N SER A 196 -39.84 -0.73 -11.10
CA SER A 196 -41.21 -0.42 -11.43
C SER A 196 -41.93 -1.66 -11.98
N THR A 197 -42.12 -2.69 -11.15
CA THR A 197 -43.03 -3.79 -11.45
C THR A 197 -44.35 -3.50 -10.73
N SER A 198 -45.34 -3.04 -11.50
CA SER A 198 -46.75 -3.03 -11.08
C SER A 198 -47.18 -4.42 -10.60
N PRO A 199 -47.99 -4.53 -9.53
CA PRO A 199 -48.61 -5.80 -9.16
C PRO A 199 -49.89 -5.97 -10.00
N ALA A 200 -49.79 -6.60 -11.17
CA ALA A 200 -50.98 -7.08 -11.89
C ALA A 200 -50.61 -8.08 -12.99
N SER A 201 -50.50 -9.36 -12.62
CA SER A 201 -51.01 -10.47 -13.44
C SER A 201 -50.86 -11.77 -12.67
N SER A 202 -52.00 -12.25 -12.18
CA SER A 202 -52.25 -13.62 -11.76
C SER A 202 -52.11 -14.56 -12.96
N ASP A 203 -51.14 -15.48 -12.92
CA ASP A 203 -51.22 -16.75 -13.63
C ASP A 203 -50.41 -17.83 -12.89
N PRO A 204 -51.01 -18.98 -12.52
CA PRO A 204 -50.33 -20.04 -11.82
C PRO A 204 -49.92 -21.14 -12.81
N THR A 205 -48.73 -21.05 -13.41
CA THR A 205 -48.14 -22.24 -14.04
C THR A 205 -46.65 -22.36 -13.73
N ALA A 206 -46.38 -23.39 -12.95
CA ALA A 206 -45.11 -24.01 -12.62
C ALA A 206 -43.89 -23.59 -13.45
N SER A 207 -42.92 -22.97 -12.77
CA SER A 207 -41.50 -23.10 -13.05
C SER A 207 -40.77 -22.82 -11.75
N THR A 208 -40.06 -23.82 -11.25
CA THR A 208 -39.21 -23.79 -10.06
C THR A 208 -38.29 -22.55 -10.10
N PRO A 209 -38.40 -21.62 -9.14
CA PRO A 209 -37.50 -20.46 -9.10
C PRO A 209 -36.10 -20.90 -8.64
N PRO A 210 -35.01 -20.33 -9.18
CA PRO A 210 -33.69 -20.51 -8.60
C PRO A 210 -33.70 -19.92 -7.18
N GLU A 211 -33.20 -20.70 -6.24
CA GLU A 211 -33.01 -20.30 -4.85
C GLU A 211 -32.17 -19.02 -4.74
N GLU A 212 -32.71 -18.09 -3.96
CA GLU A 212 -31.98 -17.23 -3.02
C GLU A 212 -30.83 -16.38 -3.56
N ASP A 213 -31.18 -15.34 -4.31
CA ASP A 213 -30.52 -14.04 -4.11
C ASP A 213 -31.15 -13.40 -2.86
N LYS A 214 -30.87 -13.98 -1.67
CA LYS A 214 -31.21 -13.37 -0.38
C LYS A 214 -30.46 -12.06 -0.32
N ALA A 215 -31.13 -10.98 -0.74
CA ALA A 215 -30.61 -9.62 -0.70
C ALA A 215 -30.00 -9.40 0.69
N ARG A 216 -28.66 -9.31 0.75
CA ARG A 216 -27.96 -9.11 2.02
C ARG A 216 -28.60 -7.90 2.70
N PRO A 217 -29.12 -8.06 3.93
CA PRO A 217 -29.72 -6.93 4.63
C PRO A 217 -28.68 -5.82 4.72
N ARG A 218 -29.09 -4.60 4.40
CA ARG A 218 -28.17 -3.45 4.40
C ARG A 218 -27.49 -3.37 5.77
N PRO A 219 -26.17 -3.17 5.82
CA PRO A 219 -25.48 -2.93 7.07
C PRO A 219 -26.10 -1.76 7.82
N LYS A 220 -26.13 -1.84 9.15
CA LYS A 220 -26.67 -0.75 9.98
C LYS A 220 -25.84 0.53 9.77
N PRO A 221 -26.41 1.73 9.98
CA PRO A 221 -25.65 2.98 9.89
C PRO A 221 -24.40 2.99 10.77
N GLU A 222 -24.47 2.37 11.95
CA GLU A 222 -23.34 2.18 12.86
C GLU A 222 -22.23 1.31 12.24
N GLU A 223 -22.61 0.24 11.53
CA GLU A 223 -21.67 -0.66 10.85
C GLU A 223 -21.03 0.05 9.65
N LEU A 224 -21.78 0.85 8.89
CA LEU A 224 -21.25 1.66 7.80
C LEU A 224 -20.28 2.73 8.32
N GLN A 225 -20.62 3.41 9.42
CA GLN A 225 -19.74 4.39 10.04
C GLN A 225 -18.48 3.74 10.62
N ALA A 226 -18.61 2.57 11.24
CA ALA A 226 -17.48 1.79 11.74
C ALA A 226 -16.58 1.34 10.59
N ALA A 227 -17.15 0.81 9.50
CA ALA A 227 -16.41 0.40 8.31
C ALA A 227 -15.71 1.57 7.62
N MET A 228 -16.35 2.74 7.51
CA MET A 228 -15.71 3.95 7.00
C MET A 228 -14.60 4.45 7.93
N SER A 229 -14.80 4.37 9.25
CA SER A 229 -13.78 4.73 10.23
C SER A 229 -12.59 3.77 10.14
N LEU A 230 -12.83 2.47 9.99
CA LEU A 230 -11.78 1.46 9.76
C LEU A 230 -11.11 1.61 8.41
N LEU A 231 -11.81 2.11 7.38
CA LEU A 231 -11.22 2.42 6.08
C LEU A 231 -10.31 3.65 6.16
N ALA A 232 -10.73 4.67 6.90
CA ALA A 232 -9.98 5.91 7.14
C ALA A 232 -8.79 5.72 8.09
N VAL A 233 -8.97 4.85 9.09
CA VAL A 233 -7.97 4.44 10.10
C VAL A 233 -7.32 3.12 9.68
N GLN A 234 -7.49 2.69 8.41
CA GLN A 234 -6.64 1.62 7.86
C GLN A 234 -5.22 1.92 8.28
N PRO A 235 -4.42 0.90 8.66
CA PRO A 235 -3.08 1.13 9.14
C PRO A 235 -2.43 2.06 8.11
N LEU A 236 -2.25 3.32 8.49
CA LEU A 236 -1.31 4.20 7.85
C LEU A 236 -0.03 3.43 8.16
N ILE A 237 0.37 2.56 7.23
CA ILE A 237 1.37 1.52 7.48
C ILE A 237 2.53 2.26 8.16
N PRO A 238 2.83 1.90 9.42
CA PRO A 238 3.30 2.85 10.42
C PRO A 238 4.45 3.69 9.89
N GLY A 239 4.19 5.00 9.83
CA GLY A 239 5.15 6.03 9.48
C GLY A 239 5.34 7.05 10.61
N LYS A 240 4.79 6.80 11.80
CA LYS A 240 5.15 7.53 13.04
C LYS A 240 5.01 6.65 14.29
N GLY A 241 6.10 6.07 14.77
CA GLY A 241 6.31 5.78 16.19
C GLY A 241 6.63 4.33 16.56
N GLY A 242 7.94 4.05 16.67
CA GLY A 242 8.50 3.01 17.55
C GLY A 242 8.89 1.72 16.84
N GLU A 243 10.21 1.43 16.79
CA GLU A 243 10.89 0.18 16.39
C GLU A 243 10.34 -0.61 15.18
N GLY A 244 9.52 0.04 14.35
CA GLY A 244 8.80 -0.54 13.23
C GLY A 244 9.41 -0.19 11.87
N PRO A 245 8.65 -0.33 10.76
CA PRO A 245 9.06 -0.01 9.38
C PRO A 245 9.78 1.34 9.18
N GLU A 246 9.59 2.33 10.06
CA GLU A 246 10.35 3.58 10.07
C GLU A 246 11.83 3.42 10.39
N ALA A 247 12.21 2.53 11.32
CA ALA A 247 13.60 2.24 11.59
C ALA A 247 14.26 1.66 10.34
N TRP A 248 13.50 0.89 9.55
CA TRP A 248 13.95 0.39 8.26
C TRP A 248 14.16 1.53 7.24
N GLU A 249 13.21 2.47 7.14
CA GLU A 249 13.35 3.64 6.25
C GLU A 249 14.46 4.60 6.68
N GLU A 250 14.64 4.82 7.98
CA GLU A 250 15.73 5.63 8.51
C GLU A 250 17.07 4.95 8.22
N VAL A 251 17.18 3.65 8.54
CA VAL A 251 18.39 2.87 8.27
C VAL A 251 18.73 2.96 6.80
N MET A 252 17.79 2.70 5.88
CA MET A 252 18.22 2.77 4.48
C MET A 252 18.38 4.17 3.91
N SER A 253 17.93 5.22 4.60
CA SER A 253 18.25 6.60 4.23
C SER A 253 19.73 6.89 4.47
N VAL A 254 20.27 6.26 5.52
CA VAL A 254 21.68 6.32 5.91
C VAL A 254 22.51 5.33 5.08
N GLU A 255 22.07 4.08 4.96
CA GLU A 255 22.82 2.99 4.30
C GLU A 255 22.96 3.18 2.79
N VAL A 256 21.86 3.50 2.10
CA VAL A 256 21.86 3.48 0.63
C VAL A 256 22.54 4.72 0.05
N GLY A 257 22.73 5.77 0.88
CA GLY A 257 23.33 7.05 0.49
C GLY A 257 22.54 7.69 -0.65
N GLY A 258 21.63 8.61 -0.34
CA GLY A 258 20.86 9.31 -1.39
C GLY A 258 19.45 8.76 -1.64
N TRP A 259 18.74 8.31 -0.59
CA TRP A 259 17.30 8.03 -0.72
C TRP A 259 16.44 9.26 -1.12
N ASN A 260 17.08 10.42 -1.21
CA ASN A 260 16.54 11.71 -1.60
C ASN A 260 17.16 12.27 -2.90
N GLU A 261 17.93 11.50 -3.66
CA GLU A 261 18.38 11.93 -5.01
C GLU A 261 17.20 11.85 -5.98
N GLY A 262 16.35 12.85 -5.86
CA GLY A 262 15.11 13.08 -6.56
C GLY A 262 14.62 14.47 -6.20
N ARG A 263 15.47 15.47 -6.42
CA ARG A 263 15.08 16.85 -6.67
C ARG A 263 15.93 17.40 -7.80
#